data_AF-A0A7X7X702-F1
#
_entry.id   AF-A0A7X7X702-F1
#
_cell.length_a   1.000
_cell.length_b   1.000
_cell.length_c   1.000
_cell.angle_alpha   90.00
_cell.angle_beta   90.00
_cell.angle_gamma   90.00
#
_symmetry.space_group_name_H-M   'P 1'
#
loop_
_entity.id
_entity.type
_entity.pdbx_description
1 polymer ?
#
loop_
_entity_poly.entity_id
_entity_poly.type
_entity_poly.pdbx_seq_one_letter_code
_entity_poly.pdbx_strand_id
1 'polypeptide(L)'
;MSPSKSYSPFKPLNFLINGTLGIFDVLKAGFESINILNNLGSITFLLLFIQILTGFILSFFYMPSLDQAQKSIMYIMSDKIPYGLFIRTLHRYAADAMIIFAAAHMLRKFFAQRHTSTRSVGWFVGIALLVFTVLITITGYILPMDGRASEILKFFGKGQITEVALLIIYRAFHIGAPILVFALLIWHFARISRPPVIPTFALTLIFLGVLAVVVGLFPIAGKTDLKAGKYVFDWIGLFTIRLGSPAVAASAWGFLIAVLIALPFFGRKIKTAAVVDPVRCSGCFTCITLCPKNAITQKKFNVSRNKTKDVAFVVRRKCQACGICVAGCLPQVIDLEGFENKAILEEVKGLCLQ
;
A
#
# COMPACT_ATOMS: atom_id res chain seq x y z
N MET A 1 46.23 -28.63 39.89
CA MET A 1 45.89 -29.12 38.53
C MET A 1 44.86 -28.16 37.92
N SER A 2 45.26 -27.35 36.96
CA SER A 2 44.30 -26.53 36.19
C SER A 2 43.68 -27.39 35.08
N PRO A 3 42.40 -27.19 34.72
CA PRO A 3 41.81 -27.89 33.60
C PRO A 3 42.31 -27.27 32.29
N SER A 4 42.91 -28.09 31.43
CA SER A 4 43.32 -27.71 30.08
C SER A 4 42.08 -27.38 29.24
N LYS A 5 42.04 -26.15 28.70
CA LYS A 5 41.03 -25.73 27.73
C LYS A 5 41.32 -26.45 26.41
N SER A 6 40.53 -27.48 26.10
CA SER A 6 40.52 -28.08 24.76
C SER A 6 39.96 -27.04 23.78
N TYR A 7 40.80 -26.63 22.83
CA TYR A 7 40.43 -25.74 21.73
C TYR A 7 39.87 -26.62 20.60
N SER A 8 38.55 -26.63 20.43
CA SER A 8 37.92 -27.27 19.27
C SER A 8 38.21 -26.45 18.00
N PRO A 9 38.84 -27.01 16.95
CA PRO A 9 39.28 -26.25 15.77
C PRO A 9 38.15 -25.81 14.83
N PHE A 10 36.89 -26.15 15.13
CA PHE A 10 35.74 -25.95 14.23
C PHE A 10 34.77 -24.81 14.60
N LYS A 11 35.12 -23.93 15.56
CA LYS A 11 34.27 -22.78 15.94
C LYS A 11 33.84 -21.87 14.76
N PRO A 12 34.72 -21.48 13.81
CA PRO A 12 34.30 -20.63 12.69
C PRO A 12 33.40 -21.36 11.69
N LEU A 13 33.61 -22.67 11.50
CA LEU A 13 32.81 -23.48 10.58
C LEU A 13 31.40 -23.74 11.12
N ASN A 14 31.26 -24.06 12.42
CA ASN A 14 29.95 -24.19 13.07
C ASN A 14 29.19 -22.86 13.14
N PHE A 15 29.88 -21.71 13.23
CA PHE A 15 29.24 -20.39 13.14
C PHE A 15 28.69 -20.11 11.74
N LEU A 16 29.42 -20.47 10.68
CA LEU A 16 28.97 -20.35 9.29
C LEU A 16 27.83 -21.32 8.96
N ILE A 17 27.89 -22.56 9.45
CA ILE A 17 26.85 -23.57 9.25
C ILE A 17 25.57 -23.21 10.03
N ASN A 18 25.68 -22.78 11.28
CA ASN A 18 24.51 -22.34 12.06
C ASN A 18 23.92 -21.02 11.54
N GLY A 19 24.75 -20.12 10.99
CA GLY A 19 24.29 -18.89 10.34
C GLY A 19 23.57 -19.15 9.01
N THR A 20 24.05 -20.11 8.21
CA THR A 20 23.40 -20.51 6.96
C THR A 20 22.11 -21.29 7.21
N LEU A 21 22.09 -22.23 8.17
CA LEU A 21 20.86 -22.93 8.59
C LEU A 21 19.81 -21.97 9.16
N GLY A 22 20.22 -20.99 9.98
CA GLY A 22 19.33 -19.93 10.47
C GLY A 22 18.76 -19.05 9.35
N ILE A 23 19.53 -18.77 8.30
CA ILE A 23 19.03 -18.09 7.09
C ILE A 23 18.01 -18.96 6.36
N PHE A 24 18.25 -20.26 6.22
CA PHE A 24 17.29 -21.18 5.59
C PHE A 24 16.00 -21.30 6.40
N ASP A 25 16.06 -21.35 7.73
CA ASP A 25 14.87 -21.39 8.58
C ASP A 25 14.08 -20.07 8.54
N VAL A 26 14.76 -18.92 8.52
CA VAL A 26 14.14 -17.60 8.35
C VAL A 26 13.52 -17.45 6.96
N LEU A 27 14.19 -17.92 5.92
CA LEU A 27 13.65 -17.94 4.56
C LEU A 27 12.43 -18.86 4.50
N LYS A 28 12.51 -20.09 5.01
CA LYS A 28 11.42 -21.07 5.02
C LYS A 28 10.18 -20.55 5.75
N ALA A 29 10.34 -20.02 6.96
CA ALA A 29 9.26 -19.37 7.70
C ALA A 29 8.70 -18.12 6.96
N GLY A 30 9.58 -17.39 6.27
CA GLY A 30 9.21 -16.27 5.40
C GLY A 30 8.39 -16.70 4.17
N PHE A 31 8.69 -17.86 3.60
CA PHE A 31 7.97 -18.45 2.45
C PHE A 31 6.61 -19.03 2.86
N GLU A 32 6.54 -19.73 3.99
CA GLU A 32 5.28 -20.29 4.53
C GLU A 32 4.25 -19.21 4.93
N SER A 33 4.70 -17.98 5.15
CA SER A 33 3.84 -16.83 5.52
C SER A 33 3.48 -15.89 4.36
N ILE A 34 3.81 -16.23 3.11
CA ILE A 34 3.53 -15.37 1.94
C ILE A 34 2.03 -15.34 1.65
N ASN A 35 1.40 -14.21 1.96
CA ASN A 35 0.07 -13.88 1.46
C ASN A 35 0.12 -12.54 0.69
N ILE A 36 0.19 -12.63 -0.63
CA ILE A 36 0.32 -11.46 -1.52
C ILE A 36 -0.90 -10.53 -1.39
N LEU A 37 -2.11 -11.10 -1.35
CA LEU A 37 -3.34 -10.33 -1.20
C LEU A 37 -3.33 -9.49 0.08
N ASN A 38 -2.78 -10.03 1.18
CA ASN A 38 -2.58 -9.32 2.44
C ASN A 38 -1.63 -8.12 2.35
N ASN A 39 -0.64 -8.20 1.46
CA ASN A 39 0.46 -7.25 1.33
C ASN A 39 0.30 -6.25 0.18
N LEU A 40 -0.84 -6.21 -0.53
CA LEU A 40 -1.03 -5.27 -1.66
C LEU A 40 -0.74 -3.80 -1.29
N GLY A 41 -1.09 -3.39 -0.07
CA GLY A 41 -0.81 -2.02 0.41
C GLY A 41 0.68 -1.75 0.66
N SER A 42 1.38 -2.71 1.28
CA SER A 42 2.82 -2.59 1.54
C SER A 42 3.66 -2.73 0.26
N ILE A 43 3.21 -3.53 -0.71
CA ILE A 43 3.82 -3.58 -2.05
C ILE A 43 3.65 -2.24 -2.76
N THR A 44 2.45 -1.63 -2.70
CA THR A 44 2.22 -0.29 -3.27
C THR A 44 3.13 0.76 -2.62
N PHE A 45 3.32 0.70 -1.30
CA PHE A 45 4.23 1.59 -0.58
C PHE A 45 5.71 1.36 -0.95
N LEU A 46 6.13 0.09 -1.11
CA LEU A 46 7.47 -0.25 -1.61
C LEU A 46 7.71 0.33 -3.01
N LEU A 47 6.73 0.21 -3.91
CA LEU A 47 6.80 0.78 -5.24
C LEU A 47 6.89 2.31 -5.22
N LEU A 48 6.14 2.98 -4.34
CA LEU A 48 6.28 4.42 -4.13
C LEU A 48 7.69 4.81 -3.67
N PHE A 49 8.29 4.04 -2.76
CA PHE A 49 9.67 4.29 -2.33
C PHE A 49 10.66 4.15 -3.49
N ILE A 50 10.50 3.11 -4.33
CA ILE A 50 11.28 2.94 -5.57
C ILE A 50 11.08 4.15 -6.50
N GLN A 51 9.84 4.62 -6.68
CA GLN A 51 9.53 5.80 -7.51
C GLN A 51 10.25 7.06 -7.04
N ILE A 52 10.21 7.35 -5.74
CA ILE A 52 10.87 8.52 -5.15
C ILE A 52 12.39 8.42 -5.35
N LEU A 53 12.98 7.26 -5.03
CA LEU A 53 14.43 7.08 -5.14
C LEU A 53 14.92 7.19 -6.59
N THR A 54 14.29 6.46 -7.50
CA THR A 54 14.66 6.48 -8.93
C THR A 54 14.37 7.83 -9.57
N GLY A 55 13.24 8.46 -9.24
CA GLY A 55 12.86 9.78 -9.74
C GLY A 55 13.81 10.88 -9.26
N PHE A 56 14.23 10.83 -8.00
CA PHE A 56 15.25 11.72 -7.45
C PHE A 56 16.57 11.61 -8.22
N ILE A 57 17.05 10.39 -8.47
CA ILE A 57 18.28 10.17 -9.26
C ILE A 57 18.13 10.70 -10.69
N LEU A 58 17.01 10.40 -11.36
CA LEU A 58 16.75 10.87 -12.73
C LEU A 58 16.63 12.40 -12.81
N SER A 59 16.18 13.05 -11.74
CA SER A 59 15.98 14.50 -11.71
C SER A 59 17.27 15.31 -11.89
N PHE A 60 18.43 14.76 -11.53
CA PHE A 60 19.75 15.38 -11.73
C PHE A 60 20.18 15.45 -13.19
N PHE A 61 19.67 14.55 -14.02
CA PHE A 61 20.06 14.43 -15.43
C PHE A 61 18.99 14.95 -16.40
N TYR A 62 17.77 15.19 -15.92
CA TYR A 62 16.64 15.65 -16.73
C TYR A 62 16.62 17.18 -16.90
N MET A 63 16.50 17.63 -18.15
CA MET A 63 16.43 19.05 -18.49
C MET A 63 15.02 19.43 -18.98
N PRO A 64 14.26 20.26 -18.23
CA PRO A 64 12.87 20.61 -18.56
C PRO A 64 12.78 21.74 -19.59
N SER A 65 13.25 21.50 -20.81
CA SER A 65 13.08 22.41 -21.94
C SER A 65 12.59 21.62 -23.14
N LEU A 66 11.73 22.19 -24.00
CA LEU A 66 11.17 21.47 -25.15
C LEU A 66 12.26 20.88 -26.06
N ASP A 67 13.31 21.66 -26.33
CA ASP A 67 14.38 21.26 -27.24
C ASP A 67 15.37 20.26 -26.61
N GLN A 68 15.32 20.11 -25.28
CA GLN A 68 16.29 19.32 -24.52
C GLN A 68 15.66 18.16 -23.73
N ALA A 69 14.36 18.16 -23.44
CA ALA A 69 13.72 17.15 -22.61
C ALA A 69 13.95 15.75 -23.20
N GLN A 70 13.60 15.56 -24.48
CA GLN A 70 13.82 14.31 -25.18
C GLN A 70 15.32 13.96 -25.28
N LYS A 71 16.19 14.94 -25.54
CA LYS A 71 17.65 14.71 -25.61
C LYS A 71 18.25 14.29 -24.27
N SER A 72 17.80 14.89 -23.17
CA SER A 72 18.23 14.55 -21.80
C SER A 72 17.79 13.14 -21.42
N ILE A 73 16.60 12.72 -21.87
CA ILE A 73 16.16 11.33 -21.75
C ILE A 73 17.05 10.37 -22.54
N MET A 74 17.36 10.70 -23.81
CA MET A 74 18.25 9.86 -24.63
C MET A 74 19.66 9.79 -24.04
N TYR A 75 20.13 10.87 -23.41
CA TYR A 75 21.39 10.90 -22.68
C TYR A 75 21.37 9.97 -21.46
N ILE A 76 20.32 9.99 -20.64
CA ILE A 76 20.10 9.04 -19.53
C ILE A 76 20.12 7.59 -20.01
N MET A 77 19.57 7.33 -21.19
CA MET A 77 19.48 5.99 -21.75
C MET A 77 20.73 5.54 -22.50
N SER A 78 21.70 6.43 -22.69
CA SER A 78 22.97 6.13 -23.34
C SER A 78 23.95 5.47 -22.37
N ASP A 79 25.02 4.87 -22.91
CA ASP A 79 26.08 4.26 -22.10
C ASP A 79 26.93 5.27 -21.31
N LYS A 80 26.67 6.57 -21.45
CA LYS A 80 27.41 7.64 -20.76
C LYS A 80 27.08 7.74 -19.28
N ILE A 81 25.88 7.34 -18.86
CA ILE A 81 25.46 7.31 -17.46
C ILE A 81 25.41 5.85 -17.01
N PRO A 82 26.28 5.43 -16.08
CA PRO A 82 26.23 4.07 -15.54
C PRO A 82 24.84 3.74 -15.02
N TYR A 83 24.28 2.62 -15.49
CA TYR A 83 22.94 2.13 -15.12
C TYR A 83 21.76 3.09 -15.44
N GLY A 84 21.98 4.15 -16.23
CA GLY A 84 20.93 5.14 -16.52
C GLY A 84 19.69 4.54 -17.19
N LEU A 85 19.89 3.66 -18.19
CA LEU A 85 18.82 2.89 -18.82
C LEU A 85 18.05 2.00 -17.83
N PHE A 86 18.76 1.34 -16.92
CA PHE A 86 18.17 0.48 -15.91
C PHE A 86 17.30 1.29 -14.95
N ILE A 87 17.82 2.39 -14.40
CA ILE A 87 17.09 3.25 -13.45
C ILE A 87 15.84 3.85 -14.10
N ARG A 88 15.94 4.33 -15.34
CA ARG A 88 14.78 4.84 -16.08
C ARG A 88 13.73 3.77 -16.33
N THR A 89 14.16 2.59 -16.76
CA THR A 89 13.25 1.46 -17.01
C THR A 89 12.57 1.01 -15.72
N LEU A 90 13.32 0.90 -14.62
CA LEU A 90 12.79 0.61 -13.29
C LEU A 90 11.76 1.66 -12.85
N HIS A 91 12.06 2.95 -13.02
CA HIS A 91 11.12 4.03 -12.71
C HIS A 91 9.81 3.88 -13.49
N ARG A 92 9.89 3.57 -14.80
CA ARG A 92 8.68 3.35 -15.61
C ARG A 92 7.88 2.12 -15.16
N TYR A 93 8.51 0.94 -15.07
CA TYR A 93 7.79 -0.28 -14.72
C TYR A 93 7.25 -0.26 -13.30
N ALA A 94 7.98 0.33 -12.34
CA ALA A 94 7.47 0.48 -10.99
C ALA A 94 6.28 1.45 -10.91
N ALA A 95 6.18 2.44 -11.81
CA ALA A 95 5.01 3.32 -11.87
C ALA A 95 3.76 2.57 -12.34
N ASP A 96 3.89 1.74 -13.39
CA ASP A 96 2.79 0.90 -13.87
C ASP A 96 2.37 -0.14 -12.83
N ALA A 97 3.34 -0.82 -12.21
CA ALA A 97 3.06 -1.74 -11.13
C ALA A 97 2.34 -1.04 -9.96
N MET A 98 2.74 0.18 -9.60
CA MET A 98 2.14 0.91 -8.49
C MET A 98 0.64 1.15 -8.72
N ILE A 99 0.24 1.49 -9.94
CA ILE A 99 -1.18 1.68 -10.29
C ILE A 99 -1.95 0.35 -10.19
N ILE A 100 -1.39 -0.75 -10.70
CA ILE A 100 -2.02 -2.08 -10.64
C ILE A 100 -2.21 -2.51 -9.17
N PHE A 101 -1.15 -2.42 -8.36
CA PHE A 101 -1.20 -2.83 -6.95
C PHE A 101 -2.10 -1.90 -6.12
N ALA A 102 -2.14 -0.60 -6.39
CA ALA A 102 -3.05 0.34 -5.74
C ALA A 102 -4.52 0.01 -6.08
N ALA A 103 -4.83 -0.28 -7.34
CA ALA A 103 -6.16 -0.67 -7.77
C ALA A 103 -6.58 -2.03 -7.15
N ALA A 104 -5.68 -3.02 -7.15
CA ALA A 104 -5.92 -4.30 -6.50
C ALA A 104 -6.12 -4.16 -4.98
N HIS A 105 -5.36 -3.26 -4.33
CA HIS A 105 -5.55 -2.92 -2.92
C HIS A 105 -6.95 -2.35 -2.68
N MET A 106 -7.38 -1.39 -3.49
CA MET A 106 -8.70 -0.76 -3.42
C MET A 106 -9.82 -1.80 -3.58
N LEU A 107 -9.72 -2.65 -4.61
CA LEU A 107 -10.68 -3.71 -4.90
C LEU A 107 -10.80 -4.72 -3.74
N ARG A 108 -9.68 -5.11 -3.15
CA ARG A 108 -9.69 -6.00 -1.98
C ARG A 108 -10.38 -5.35 -0.77
N LYS A 109 -10.15 -4.06 -0.52
CA LYS A 109 -10.83 -3.36 0.59
C LYS A 109 -12.32 -3.17 0.33
N PHE A 110 -12.72 -3.03 -0.93
CA PHE A 110 -14.11 -3.07 -1.35
C PHE A 110 -14.77 -4.40 -0.97
N PHE A 111 -14.22 -5.54 -1.44
CA PHE A 111 -14.76 -6.87 -1.12
C PHE A 111 -14.73 -7.20 0.37
N ALA A 112 -13.70 -6.73 1.09
CA ALA A 112 -13.62 -6.87 2.55
C ALA A 112 -14.57 -5.90 3.32
N GLN A 113 -15.45 -5.17 2.63
CA GLN A 113 -16.41 -4.21 3.20
C GLN A 113 -15.76 -3.16 4.12
N ARG A 114 -14.47 -2.85 3.91
CA ARG A 114 -13.71 -1.89 4.72
C ARG A 114 -13.91 -0.44 4.30
N HIS A 115 -14.90 -0.17 3.46
CA HIS A 115 -15.25 1.16 2.95
C HIS A 115 -16.41 1.82 3.71
N THR A 116 -17.06 1.11 4.65
CA THR A 116 -18.25 1.59 5.36
C THR A 116 -17.95 2.08 6.80
N SER A 117 -18.91 2.78 7.40
CA SER A 117 -18.92 3.16 8.83
C SER A 117 -17.66 3.95 9.26
N THR A 118 -17.10 3.69 10.44
CA THR A 118 -15.91 4.34 11.01
C THR A 118 -14.64 4.17 10.17
N ARG A 119 -14.65 3.28 9.18
CA ARG A 119 -13.54 3.01 8.25
C ARG A 119 -13.66 3.78 6.92
N SER A 120 -14.80 4.42 6.65
CA SER A 120 -15.05 5.24 5.45
C SER A 120 -14.04 6.37 5.25
N VAL A 121 -13.54 6.99 6.33
CA VAL A 121 -12.49 8.01 6.24
C VAL A 121 -11.22 7.46 5.57
N GLY A 122 -10.81 6.24 5.92
CA GLY A 122 -9.65 5.60 5.29
C GLY A 122 -9.88 5.31 3.81
N TRP A 123 -11.13 5.02 3.43
CA TRP A 123 -11.54 4.83 2.04
C TRP A 123 -11.47 6.13 1.24
N PHE A 124 -12.00 7.26 1.75
CA PHE A 124 -11.91 8.55 1.06
C PHE A 124 -10.46 9.03 0.90
N VAL A 125 -9.63 8.86 1.94
CA VAL A 125 -8.19 9.14 1.82
C VAL A 125 -7.54 8.20 0.78
N GLY A 126 -7.97 6.94 0.71
CA GLY A 126 -7.54 5.98 -0.31
C GLY A 126 -7.93 6.40 -1.75
N ILE A 127 -9.14 6.92 -1.96
CA ILE A 127 -9.56 7.50 -3.25
C ILE A 127 -8.65 8.67 -3.61
N ALA A 128 -8.43 9.60 -2.67
CA ALA A 128 -7.57 10.76 -2.90
C ALA A 128 -6.14 10.33 -3.28
N LEU A 129 -5.56 9.37 -2.54
CA LEU A 129 -4.26 8.79 -2.86
C LEU A 129 -4.23 8.21 -4.28
N LEU A 130 -5.21 7.38 -4.65
CA LEU A 130 -5.29 6.79 -5.99
C LEU A 130 -5.36 7.85 -7.09
N VAL A 131 -6.20 8.88 -6.90
CA VAL A 131 -6.33 9.99 -7.87
C VAL A 131 -5.01 10.73 -8.04
N PHE A 132 -4.36 11.13 -6.94
CA PHE A 132 -3.08 11.82 -7.03
C PHE A 132 -1.99 10.93 -7.64
N THR A 133 -1.97 9.63 -7.33
CA THR A 133 -1.03 8.69 -7.95
C THR A 133 -1.24 8.63 -9.47
N VAL A 134 -2.49 8.51 -9.94
CA VAL A 134 -2.82 8.53 -11.38
C VAL A 134 -2.36 9.84 -12.04
N LEU A 135 -2.63 10.99 -11.40
CA LEU A 135 -2.22 12.30 -11.93
C LEU A 135 -0.70 12.44 -12.02
N ILE A 136 0.04 12.04 -10.97
CA ILE A 136 1.51 12.05 -10.95
C ILE A 136 2.05 11.15 -12.06
N THR A 137 1.46 9.97 -12.23
CA THR A 137 1.87 9.06 -13.28
C THR A 137 1.64 9.68 -14.66
N ILE A 138 0.47 10.27 -14.94
CA ILE A 138 0.19 10.97 -16.20
C ILE A 138 1.21 12.08 -16.47
N THR A 139 1.53 12.94 -15.50
CA THR A 139 2.54 13.98 -15.71
C THR A 139 3.92 13.38 -15.99
N GLY A 140 4.28 12.28 -15.34
CA GLY A 140 5.51 11.53 -15.62
C GLY A 140 5.57 10.93 -17.04
N TYR A 141 4.42 10.59 -17.64
CA TYR A 141 4.37 10.18 -19.05
C TYR A 141 4.57 11.35 -20.02
N ILE A 142 4.29 12.58 -19.61
CA ILE A 142 4.45 13.77 -20.44
C ILE A 142 5.91 14.25 -20.45
N LEU A 143 6.63 14.17 -19.32
CA LEU A 143 8.00 14.67 -19.18
C LEU A 143 8.99 14.22 -20.28
N PRO A 144 8.99 12.95 -20.76
CA PRO A 144 9.90 12.54 -21.82
C PRO A 144 9.70 13.24 -23.17
N MET A 145 8.54 13.88 -23.40
CA MET A 145 8.17 14.54 -24.65
C MET A 145 8.30 13.64 -25.89
N ASP A 146 7.98 12.34 -25.75
CA ASP A 146 7.95 11.37 -26.84
C ASP A 146 6.57 11.34 -27.56
N GLY A 147 6.40 10.44 -28.53
CA GLY A 147 5.14 10.29 -29.27
C GLY A 147 3.92 10.08 -28.36
N ARG A 148 4.10 9.37 -27.24
CA ARG A 148 3.05 9.15 -26.24
C ARG A 148 2.71 10.42 -25.46
N ALA A 149 3.71 11.20 -25.07
CA ALA A 149 3.47 12.52 -24.47
C ALA A 149 2.63 13.40 -25.43
N SER A 150 2.95 13.38 -26.72
CA SER A 150 2.21 14.14 -27.74
C SER A 150 0.75 13.70 -27.87
N GLU A 151 0.47 12.41 -27.78
CA GLU A 151 -0.90 11.88 -27.79
C GLU A 151 -1.70 12.29 -26.54
N ILE A 152 -1.07 12.22 -25.37
CA ILE A 152 -1.68 12.66 -24.11
C ILE A 152 -1.97 14.16 -24.15
N LEU A 153 -1.04 14.98 -24.64
CA LEU A 153 -1.22 16.43 -24.76
C LEU A 153 -2.35 16.77 -25.74
N LYS A 154 -2.45 16.08 -26.88
CA LYS A 154 -3.57 16.25 -27.82
C LYS A 154 -4.91 15.91 -27.17
N PHE A 155 -4.95 14.90 -26.31
CA PHE A 155 -6.14 14.51 -25.58
C PHE A 155 -6.61 15.60 -24.59
N PHE A 156 -5.71 16.30 -23.89
CA PHE A 156 -6.10 17.40 -23.00
C PHE A 156 -6.46 18.72 -23.73
N GLY A 157 -6.48 18.69 -25.07
CA GLY A 157 -6.77 19.84 -25.93
C GLY A 157 -5.50 20.61 -26.29
N LYS A 158 -5.42 21.10 -27.54
CA LYS A 158 -4.38 22.04 -28.02
C LYS A 158 -4.49 23.36 -27.23
N GLY A 159 -4.02 23.40 -26.00
CA GLY A 159 -3.87 24.64 -25.26
C GLY A 159 -2.67 25.40 -25.80
N GLN A 160 -2.89 26.59 -26.35
CA GLN A 160 -1.86 27.58 -26.73
C GLN A 160 -1.13 28.16 -25.50
N ILE A 161 -0.74 27.31 -24.56
CA ILE A 161 0.20 27.66 -23.50
C ILE A 161 1.55 27.29 -24.10
N THR A 162 2.48 28.25 -24.19
CA THR A 162 3.82 28.02 -24.71
C THR A 162 4.37 26.74 -24.10
N GLU A 163 4.70 25.74 -24.94
CA GLU A 163 4.83 24.35 -24.49
C GLU A 163 5.90 24.19 -23.38
N VAL A 164 6.83 25.16 -23.25
CA VAL A 164 7.82 25.28 -22.18
C VAL A 164 7.18 25.51 -20.80
N ALA A 165 6.24 26.45 -20.68
CA ALA A 165 5.62 26.79 -19.40
C ALA A 165 4.81 25.62 -18.85
N LEU A 166 4.14 24.89 -19.75
CA LEU A 166 3.38 23.69 -19.41
C LEU A 166 4.29 22.56 -18.89
N LEU A 167 5.46 22.35 -19.52
CA LEU A 167 6.43 21.33 -19.08
C LEU A 167 7.02 21.65 -17.71
N ILE A 168 7.29 22.92 -17.41
CA ILE A 168 7.74 23.37 -16.09
C ILE A 168 6.65 23.08 -15.04
N ILE A 169 5.39 23.40 -15.34
CA ILE A 169 4.25 23.11 -14.46
C ILE A 169 4.11 21.60 -14.22
N TYR A 170 4.16 20.78 -15.27
CA TYR A 170 4.06 19.33 -15.13
C TYR A 170 5.22 18.75 -14.31
N ARG A 171 6.46 19.25 -14.50
CA ARG A 171 7.59 18.84 -13.66
C ARG A 171 7.39 19.26 -12.20
N ALA A 172 6.97 20.51 -11.97
CA ALA A 172 6.72 21.01 -10.62
C ALA A 172 5.66 20.18 -9.91
N PHE A 173 4.56 19.84 -10.60
CA PHE A 173 3.55 18.94 -10.09
C PHE A 173 4.09 17.52 -9.86
N HIS A 174 4.82 16.95 -10.83
CA HIS A 174 5.35 15.59 -10.74
C HIS A 174 6.33 15.41 -9.57
N ILE A 175 7.12 16.43 -9.25
CA ILE A 175 8.07 16.41 -8.12
C ILE A 175 7.39 16.81 -6.80
N GLY A 176 6.48 17.79 -6.83
CA GLY A 176 5.83 18.32 -5.63
C GLY A 176 4.67 17.46 -5.10
N ALA A 177 3.83 16.90 -5.98
CA ALA A 177 2.67 16.11 -5.58
C ALA A 177 3.00 14.83 -4.78
N PRO A 178 4.14 14.14 -4.99
CA PRO A 178 4.59 13.07 -4.08
C PRO A 178 4.69 13.48 -2.60
N ILE A 179 4.99 14.74 -2.29
CA ILE A 179 5.01 15.24 -0.90
C ILE A 179 3.60 15.23 -0.31
N LEU A 180 2.61 15.68 -1.09
CA LEU A 180 1.21 15.62 -0.70
C LEU A 180 0.73 14.17 -0.54
N VAL A 181 1.11 13.27 -1.46
CA VAL A 181 0.84 11.84 -1.34
C VAL A 181 1.43 11.27 -0.06
N PHE A 182 2.66 11.66 0.32
CA PHE A 182 3.29 11.22 1.57
C PHE A 182 2.53 11.72 2.81
N ALA A 183 2.09 13.00 2.81
CA ALA A 183 1.26 13.54 3.88
C ALA A 183 -0.10 12.81 4.00
N LEU A 184 -0.74 12.53 2.87
CA LEU A 184 -1.97 11.74 2.81
C LEU A 184 -1.74 10.29 3.27
N LEU A 185 -0.58 9.69 2.98
CA LEU A 185 -0.21 8.35 3.47
C LEU A 185 -0.01 8.31 4.97
N ILE A 186 0.63 9.33 5.56
CA ILE A 186 0.74 9.45 7.03
C ILE A 186 -0.66 9.49 7.63
N TRP A 187 -1.57 10.29 7.07
CA TRP A 187 -2.95 10.32 7.52
C TRP A 187 -3.66 8.96 7.32
N HIS A 188 -3.46 8.31 6.18
CA HIS A 188 -4.03 7.00 5.88
C HIS A 188 -3.56 5.93 6.89
N PHE A 189 -2.27 5.83 7.16
CA PHE A 189 -1.70 4.90 8.14
C PHE A 189 -2.14 5.23 9.57
N ALA A 190 -2.24 6.51 9.94
CA ALA A 190 -2.76 6.91 11.24
C ALA A 190 -4.21 6.42 11.47
N ARG A 191 -4.98 6.10 10.42
CA ARG A 191 -6.33 5.52 10.53
C ARG A 191 -6.36 4.00 10.64
N ILE A 192 -5.23 3.32 10.45
CA ILE A 192 -5.12 1.86 10.47
C ILE A 192 -4.37 1.45 11.75
N SER A 193 -4.85 0.38 12.39
CA SER A 193 -4.13 -0.21 13.53
C SER A 193 -3.10 -1.20 13.01
N ARG A 194 -1.81 -0.97 13.29
CA ARG A 194 -0.67 -1.82 12.89
C ARG A 194 -0.65 -2.13 11.38
N PRO A 195 -0.60 -1.12 10.49
CA PRO A 195 -0.44 -1.37 9.07
C PRO A 195 0.91 -2.05 8.80
N PRO A 196 0.97 -3.15 8.02
CA PRO A 196 2.24 -3.60 7.46
C PRO A 196 2.72 -2.52 6.48
N VAL A 197 3.83 -1.86 6.81
CA VAL A 197 4.41 -0.79 5.97
C VAL A 197 5.27 -1.40 4.87
N ILE A 198 6.07 -2.41 5.21
CA ILE A 198 6.92 -3.17 4.30
C ILE A 198 6.33 -4.59 4.18
N PRO A 199 6.37 -5.22 2.99
CA PRO A 199 5.98 -6.63 2.85
C PRO A 199 6.88 -7.54 3.71
N THR A 200 6.54 -8.83 3.82
CA THR A 200 7.46 -9.79 4.46
C THR A 200 8.82 -9.78 3.74
N PHE A 201 9.90 -10.08 4.47
CA PHE A 201 11.25 -10.03 3.90
C PHE A 201 11.38 -10.91 2.65
N ALA A 202 10.88 -12.15 2.71
CA ALA A 202 10.85 -13.07 1.57
C ALA A 202 10.07 -12.49 0.38
N LEU A 203 8.86 -11.94 0.62
CA LEU A 203 8.06 -11.33 -0.44
C LEU A 203 8.74 -10.09 -1.05
N THR A 204 9.42 -9.30 -0.23
CA THR A 204 10.19 -8.12 -0.68
C THR A 204 11.33 -8.55 -1.61
N LEU A 205 12.12 -9.56 -1.23
CA LEU A 205 13.21 -10.06 -2.06
C LEU A 205 12.70 -10.68 -3.37
N ILE A 206 11.65 -11.50 -3.31
CA ILE A 206 11.05 -12.10 -4.52
C ILE A 206 10.53 -10.99 -5.44
N PHE A 207 9.81 -10.02 -4.89
CA PHE A 207 9.23 -8.94 -5.69
C PHE A 207 10.30 -8.06 -6.33
N LEU A 208 11.33 -7.66 -5.58
CA LEU A 208 12.46 -6.90 -6.11
C LEU A 208 13.27 -7.69 -7.15
N GLY A 209 13.48 -9.00 -6.91
CA GLY A 209 14.15 -9.90 -7.84
C GLY A 209 13.39 -10.04 -9.15
N VAL A 210 12.08 -10.31 -9.10
CA VAL A 210 11.22 -10.36 -10.29
C VAL A 210 11.22 -9.03 -11.02
N LEU A 211 11.09 -7.91 -10.30
CA LEU A 211 11.11 -6.59 -10.91
C LEU A 211 12.45 -6.29 -11.61
N ALA A 212 13.58 -6.63 -10.98
CA ALA A 212 14.91 -6.47 -11.57
C ALA A 212 15.10 -7.35 -12.82
N VAL A 213 14.62 -8.60 -12.79
CA VAL A 213 14.65 -9.51 -13.96
C VAL A 213 13.79 -8.94 -15.10
N VAL A 214 12.57 -8.48 -14.82
CA VAL A 214 11.70 -7.86 -15.83
C VAL A 214 12.35 -6.60 -16.44
N VAL A 215 12.93 -5.74 -15.60
CA VAL A 215 13.65 -4.53 -16.04
C VAL A 215 14.85 -4.89 -16.92
N GLY A 216 15.63 -5.90 -16.54
CA GLY A 216 16.81 -6.34 -17.28
C GLY A 216 16.49 -7.05 -18.60
N LEU A 217 15.45 -7.89 -18.63
CA LEU A 217 15.03 -8.62 -19.84
C LEU A 217 14.27 -7.73 -20.83
N PHE A 218 13.53 -6.73 -20.35
CA PHE A 218 12.69 -5.87 -21.18
C PHE A 218 13.02 -4.37 -20.98
N PRO A 219 14.26 -3.92 -21.27
CA PRO A 219 14.62 -2.52 -21.11
C PRO A 219 13.86 -1.61 -22.08
N ILE A 220 13.46 -0.43 -21.61
CA ILE A 220 12.77 0.56 -22.44
C ILE A 220 13.83 1.45 -23.09
N ALA A 221 14.51 0.90 -24.11
CA ALA A 221 15.54 1.57 -24.88
C ALA A 221 15.01 2.17 -26.19
N GLY A 222 15.37 3.42 -26.47
CA GLY A 222 15.62 3.95 -27.82
C GLY A 222 14.50 4.06 -28.84
N LYS A 223 13.21 3.90 -28.54
CA LYS A 223 12.16 4.19 -29.54
C LYS A 223 11.61 5.59 -29.32
N THR A 224 12.19 6.56 -30.05
CA THR A 224 11.73 7.95 -30.17
C THR A 224 10.34 8.08 -30.81
N ASP A 225 9.76 6.96 -31.26
CA ASP A 225 8.56 6.89 -32.09
C ASP A 225 7.50 5.92 -31.51
N LEU A 226 7.42 5.83 -30.18
CA LEU A 226 6.43 5.00 -29.51
C LEU A 226 5.05 5.69 -29.57
N LYS A 227 4.30 5.39 -30.64
CA LYS A 227 2.82 5.53 -30.65
C LYS A 227 2.22 4.71 -29.50
N ALA A 228 1.12 5.16 -28.89
CA ALA A 228 0.45 4.36 -27.86
C ALA A 228 0.12 2.94 -28.36
N GLY A 229 0.21 1.95 -27.45
CA GLY A 229 -0.12 0.56 -27.77
C GLY A 229 1.02 -0.41 -28.09
N LYS A 230 2.30 -0.03 -27.98
CA LYS A 230 3.44 -0.99 -28.05
C LYS A 230 4.03 -1.42 -26.70
N TYR A 231 3.41 -1.02 -25.58
CA TYR A 231 3.81 -1.47 -24.25
C TYR A 231 3.13 -2.79 -23.88
N VAL A 232 3.79 -3.62 -23.07
CA VAL A 232 3.22 -4.88 -22.54
C VAL A 232 1.91 -4.62 -21.77
N PHE A 233 1.80 -3.46 -21.13
CA PHE A 233 0.59 -2.98 -20.46
C PHE A 233 0.48 -1.46 -20.65
N ASP A 234 -0.63 -0.99 -21.24
CA ASP A 234 -0.87 0.43 -21.50
C ASP A 234 -2.22 0.88 -20.91
N TRP A 235 -2.30 0.97 -19.58
CA TRP A 235 -3.54 1.34 -18.90
C TRP A 235 -3.97 2.79 -19.20
N ILE A 236 -3.02 3.71 -19.41
CA ILE A 236 -3.35 5.07 -19.86
C ILE A 236 -3.95 5.01 -21.27
N GLY A 237 -3.33 4.28 -22.20
CA GLY A 237 -3.88 4.07 -23.53
C GLY A 237 -5.31 3.49 -23.48
N LEU A 238 -5.58 2.54 -22.59
CA LEU A 238 -6.91 1.94 -22.42
C LEU A 238 -7.96 2.92 -21.88
N PHE A 239 -7.61 3.70 -20.85
CA PHE A 239 -8.57 4.54 -20.11
C PHE A 239 -8.61 6.02 -20.51
N THR A 240 -7.71 6.48 -21.39
CA THR A 240 -7.76 7.86 -21.91
C THR A 240 -7.79 7.87 -23.43
N ILE A 241 -6.75 7.33 -24.08
CA ILE A 241 -6.57 7.48 -25.53
C ILE A 241 -7.58 6.62 -26.33
N ARG A 242 -7.88 5.40 -25.88
CA ARG A 242 -8.72 4.43 -26.62
C ARG A 242 -10.21 4.58 -26.37
N LEU A 243 -10.62 5.39 -25.39
CA LEU A 243 -12.02 5.77 -25.17
C LEU A 243 -12.54 6.79 -26.20
N GLY A 244 -11.71 7.16 -27.19
CA GLY A 244 -12.11 7.93 -28.36
C GLY A 244 -12.01 9.43 -28.15
N SER A 245 -12.81 9.99 -27.23
CA SER A 245 -12.81 11.44 -26.97
C SER A 245 -12.42 11.79 -25.52
N PRO A 246 -11.81 12.97 -25.30
CA PRO A 246 -11.52 13.48 -23.96
C PRO A 246 -12.73 13.58 -23.05
N ALA A 247 -13.88 13.96 -23.63
CA ALA A 247 -15.14 14.03 -22.91
C ALA A 247 -15.60 12.65 -22.40
N VAL A 248 -15.51 11.61 -23.23
CA VAL A 248 -15.91 10.24 -22.85
C VAL A 248 -14.99 9.70 -21.76
N ALA A 249 -13.67 9.87 -21.92
CA ALA A 249 -12.71 9.43 -20.91
C ALA A 249 -12.86 10.20 -19.59
N ALA A 250 -13.03 11.53 -19.62
CA ALA A 250 -13.30 12.32 -18.43
C ALA A 250 -14.60 11.89 -17.74
N SER A 251 -15.64 11.58 -18.52
CA SER A 251 -16.90 11.07 -18.00
C SER A 251 -16.74 9.69 -17.36
N ALA A 252 -15.95 8.79 -17.96
CA ALA A 252 -15.68 7.46 -17.41
C ALA A 252 -14.91 7.53 -16.08
N TRP A 253 -13.85 8.35 -16.01
CA TRP A 253 -13.12 8.58 -14.76
C TRP A 253 -13.97 9.27 -13.71
N GLY A 254 -14.74 10.29 -14.10
CA GLY A 254 -15.67 11.00 -13.23
C GLY A 254 -16.74 10.07 -12.66
N PHE A 255 -17.32 9.20 -13.50
CA PHE A 255 -18.27 8.18 -13.07
C PHE A 255 -17.63 7.17 -12.13
N LEU A 256 -16.44 6.65 -12.43
CA LEU A 256 -15.73 5.72 -11.55
C LEU A 256 -15.46 6.34 -10.17
N ILE A 257 -14.97 7.59 -10.13
CA ILE A 257 -14.71 8.31 -8.88
C ILE A 257 -16.03 8.55 -8.14
N ALA A 258 -17.10 8.96 -8.83
CA ALA A 258 -18.41 9.17 -8.24
C ALA A 258 -18.96 7.87 -7.62
N VAL A 259 -18.83 6.74 -8.32
CA VAL A 259 -19.19 5.41 -7.78
C VAL A 259 -18.37 5.10 -6.54
N LEU A 260 -17.03 5.26 -6.58
CA LEU A 260 -16.18 5.00 -5.42
C LEU A 260 -16.54 5.87 -4.21
N ILE A 261 -16.91 7.13 -4.43
CA ILE A 261 -17.38 8.06 -3.39
C ILE A 261 -18.75 7.65 -2.86
N ALA A 262 -19.64 7.16 -3.74
CA ALA A 262 -20.99 6.74 -3.39
C ALA A 262 -21.01 5.43 -2.57
N LEU A 263 -20.09 4.50 -2.81
CA LEU A 263 -20.08 3.16 -2.19
C LEU A 263 -20.27 3.15 -0.65
N PRO A 264 -19.57 3.97 0.17
CA PRO A 264 -19.77 4.02 1.62
C PRO A 264 -21.19 4.35 2.07
N PHE A 265 -21.98 5.03 1.24
CA PHE A 265 -23.34 5.46 1.55
C PHE A 265 -24.39 4.37 1.29
N PHE A 266 -24.12 3.46 0.35
CA PHE A 266 -25.02 2.36 -0.02
C PHE A 266 -24.65 1.02 0.62
N GLY A 267 -23.42 0.87 1.13
CA GLY A 267 -22.97 -0.37 1.78
C GLY A 267 -23.70 -0.66 3.10
N ARG A 268 -24.00 -1.94 3.36
CA ARG A 268 -24.56 -2.40 4.65
C ARG A 268 -23.62 -1.98 5.78
N LYS A 269 -24.12 -1.21 6.75
CA LYS A 269 -23.37 -0.81 7.95
C LYS A 269 -23.24 -2.01 8.89
N ILE A 270 -22.26 -2.87 8.65
CA ILE A 270 -21.94 -3.95 9.60
C ILE A 270 -21.37 -3.28 10.85
N LYS A 271 -22.15 -3.27 11.93
CA LYS A 271 -21.72 -2.80 13.26
C LYS A 271 -20.82 -3.86 13.88
N THR A 272 -19.63 -4.06 13.32
CA THR A 272 -18.60 -4.84 14.01
C THR A 272 -18.03 -3.93 15.10
N ALA A 273 -18.42 -4.16 16.35
CA ALA A 273 -17.84 -3.49 17.51
C ALA A 273 -17.38 -4.55 18.53
N ALA A 274 -16.32 -4.24 19.26
CA ALA A 274 -15.95 -5.05 20.42
C ALA A 274 -17.03 -4.87 21.50
N VAL A 275 -17.42 -5.97 22.14
CA VAL A 275 -18.38 -6.01 23.25
C VAL A 275 -17.67 -6.66 24.43
N VAL A 276 -17.72 -6.02 25.59
CA VAL A 276 -17.10 -6.50 26.83
C VAL A 276 -18.18 -7.17 27.67
N ASP A 277 -17.94 -8.39 28.15
CA ASP A 277 -18.76 -9.03 29.18
C ASP A 277 -18.47 -8.36 30.54
N PRO A 278 -19.41 -7.58 31.09
CA PRO A 278 -19.18 -6.86 32.34
C PRO A 278 -19.09 -7.82 33.53
N VAL A 279 -19.64 -9.03 33.47
CA VAL A 279 -19.58 -10.02 34.56
C VAL A 279 -18.17 -10.60 34.65
N ARG A 280 -17.57 -10.96 33.51
CA ARG A 280 -16.22 -11.57 33.45
C ARG A 280 -15.08 -10.57 33.43
N CYS A 281 -15.34 -9.30 33.12
CA CYS A 281 -14.33 -8.25 33.15
C CYS A 281 -13.72 -8.09 34.56
N SER A 282 -12.40 -8.22 34.64
CA SER A 282 -11.61 -8.06 35.88
C SER A 282 -11.26 -6.61 36.22
N GLY A 283 -11.44 -5.67 35.29
CA GLY A 283 -11.11 -4.25 35.51
C GLY A 283 -9.61 -3.93 35.45
N CYS A 284 -8.76 -4.73 34.81
CA CYS A 284 -7.33 -4.43 34.66
C CYS A 284 -7.00 -3.30 33.66
N PHE A 285 -7.96 -2.95 32.78
CA PHE A 285 -7.88 -1.89 31.77
C PHE A 285 -6.73 -1.96 30.74
N THR A 286 -6.04 -3.09 30.60
CA THR A 286 -5.06 -3.33 29.52
C THR A 286 -5.67 -3.08 28.14
N CYS A 287 -6.94 -3.42 27.95
CA CYS A 287 -7.64 -3.16 26.69
C CYS A 287 -7.75 -1.66 26.35
N ILE A 288 -7.78 -0.76 27.35
CA ILE A 288 -7.82 0.70 27.15
C ILE A 288 -6.49 1.17 26.57
N THR A 289 -5.36 0.79 27.19
CA THR A 289 -4.02 1.20 26.74
C THR A 289 -3.66 0.59 25.38
N LEU A 290 -4.17 -0.61 25.10
CA LEU A 290 -4.00 -1.27 23.80
C LEU A 290 -4.87 -0.68 22.68
N CYS A 291 -5.88 0.15 22.99
CA CYS A 291 -6.81 0.66 21.98
C CYS A 291 -6.23 1.89 21.25
N PRO A 292 -5.74 1.78 19.99
CA PRO A 292 -5.14 2.92 19.28
C PRO A 292 -6.15 4.00 18.89
N LYS A 293 -7.45 3.75 19.09
CA LYS A 293 -8.54 4.67 18.78
C LYS A 293 -9.20 5.26 20.02
N ASN A 294 -8.69 4.94 21.22
CA ASN A 294 -9.27 5.36 22.49
C ASN A 294 -10.79 5.14 22.52
N ALA A 295 -11.20 3.98 21.99
CA ALA A 295 -12.61 3.61 21.86
C ALA A 295 -13.14 2.90 23.12
N ILE A 296 -12.28 2.62 24.09
CA ILE A 296 -12.63 1.91 25.32
C ILE A 296 -12.47 2.89 26.49
N THR A 297 -13.49 2.97 27.32
CA THR A 297 -13.57 3.85 28.50
C THR A 297 -13.94 3.04 29.73
N GLN A 298 -13.63 3.56 30.92
CA GLN A 298 -14.05 2.95 32.18
C GLN A 298 -15.51 3.32 32.49
N LYS A 299 -16.31 2.35 32.94
CA LYS A 299 -17.70 2.55 33.38
C LYS A 299 -17.98 1.72 34.62
N LYS A 300 -18.73 2.26 35.58
CA LYS A 300 -19.22 1.51 36.75
C LYS A 300 -20.33 0.52 36.34
N PHE A 301 -20.24 -0.71 36.83
CA PHE A 301 -21.22 -1.78 36.63
C PHE A 301 -21.65 -2.38 37.97
N ASN A 302 -22.96 -2.53 38.15
CA ASN A 302 -23.56 -3.09 39.37
C ASN A 302 -23.58 -4.61 39.26
N VAL A 303 -22.83 -5.29 40.12
CA VAL A 303 -22.80 -6.76 40.19
C VAL A 303 -23.92 -7.28 41.10
N SER A 304 -24.29 -6.53 42.12
CA SER A 304 -25.38 -6.83 43.07
C SER A 304 -25.95 -5.53 43.68
N ARG A 305 -27.06 -5.61 44.42
CA ARG A 305 -27.76 -4.45 45.04
C ARG A 305 -26.82 -3.48 45.79
N ASN A 306 -25.72 -3.99 46.39
CA ASN A 306 -24.73 -3.18 47.13
C ASN A 306 -23.28 -3.28 46.61
N LYS A 307 -23.03 -3.86 45.42
CA LYS A 307 -21.66 -4.04 44.92
C LYS A 307 -21.49 -3.54 43.50
N THR A 308 -20.64 -2.53 43.33
CA THR A 308 -20.25 -1.97 42.03
C THR A 308 -18.80 -2.31 41.71
N LYS A 309 -18.49 -2.55 40.44
CA LYS A 309 -17.12 -2.68 39.95
C LYS A 309 -16.91 -1.84 38.70
N ASP A 310 -15.69 -1.43 38.47
CA ASP A 310 -15.34 -0.74 37.23
C ASP A 310 -15.04 -1.74 36.13
N VAL A 311 -15.67 -1.55 34.97
CA VAL A 311 -15.51 -2.42 33.80
C VAL A 311 -15.11 -1.59 32.58
N ALA A 312 -14.45 -2.25 31.63
CA ALA A 312 -14.18 -1.67 30.33
C ALA A 312 -15.48 -1.57 29.52
N PHE A 313 -15.71 -0.43 28.90
CA PHE A 313 -16.88 -0.15 28.07
C PHE A 313 -16.43 0.35 26.69
N VAL A 314 -16.90 -0.28 25.62
CA VAL A 314 -16.54 0.08 24.25
C VAL A 314 -17.55 1.10 23.71
N VAL A 315 -17.06 2.29 23.37
CA VAL A 315 -17.81 3.29 22.63
C VAL A 315 -17.93 2.83 21.17
N ARG A 316 -19.04 2.15 20.84
CA ARG A 316 -19.30 1.52 19.52
C ARG A 316 -19.00 2.44 18.32
N ARG A 317 -19.36 3.72 18.43
CA ARG A 317 -19.13 4.76 17.40
C ARG A 317 -17.66 5.14 17.16
N LYS A 318 -16.76 4.85 18.12
CA LYS A 318 -15.30 5.01 17.95
C LYS A 318 -14.59 3.70 17.61
N CYS A 319 -15.23 2.56 17.87
CA CYS A 319 -14.63 1.25 17.65
C CYS A 319 -14.42 0.99 16.15
N GLN A 320 -13.21 0.56 15.79
CA GLN A 320 -12.87 0.11 14.43
C GLN A 320 -12.81 -1.42 14.33
N ALA A 321 -13.29 -2.16 15.34
CA ALA A 321 -13.27 -3.62 15.40
C ALA A 321 -11.98 -4.25 14.85
N CYS A 322 -10.84 -3.77 15.35
CA CYS A 322 -9.51 -4.28 14.96
C CYS A 322 -9.08 -5.52 15.74
N GLY A 323 -9.81 -5.89 16.79
CA GLY A 323 -9.55 -7.11 17.58
C GLY A 323 -8.37 -7.04 18.55
N ILE A 324 -7.63 -5.93 18.62
CA ILE A 324 -6.46 -5.82 19.52
C ILE A 324 -6.86 -6.00 20.99
N CYS A 325 -7.99 -5.40 21.39
CA CYS A 325 -8.51 -5.58 22.74
C CYS A 325 -8.97 -7.02 23.01
N VAL A 326 -9.46 -7.75 22.00
CA VAL A 326 -9.81 -9.17 22.13
C VAL A 326 -8.56 -10.02 22.33
N ALA A 327 -7.52 -9.80 21.52
CA ALA A 327 -6.26 -10.53 21.61
C ALA A 327 -5.47 -10.23 22.90
N GLY A 328 -5.61 -9.01 23.44
CA GLY A 328 -4.94 -8.58 24.67
C GLY A 328 -5.76 -8.77 25.94
N CYS A 329 -6.93 -9.39 25.87
CA CYS A 329 -7.78 -9.67 27.03
C CYS A 329 -7.88 -11.17 27.29
N LEU A 330 -8.38 -11.52 28.48
CA LEU A 330 -8.70 -12.89 28.82
C LEU A 330 -9.74 -13.45 27.82
N PRO A 331 -9.62 -14.74 27.44
CA PRO A 331 -10.60 -15.38 26.58
C PRO A 331 -12.03 -15.17 27.10
N GLN A 332 -12.97 -14.93 26.19
CA GLN A 332 -14.40 -14.75 26.49
C GLN A 332 -14.76 -13.51 27.34
N VAL A 333 -13.82 -12.57 27.56
CA VAL A 333 -14.13 -11.28 28.22
C VAL A 333 -14.53 -10.22 27.21
N ILE A 334 -13.89 -10.21 26.03
CA ILE A 334 -14.21 -9.28 24.95
C ILE A 334 -14.45 -10.08 23.68
N ASP A 335 -15.59 -9.88 23.05
CA ASP A 335 -15.94 -10.49 21.77
C ASP A 335 -16.09 -9.42 20.69
N LEU A 336 -15.86 -9.79 19.44
CA LEU A 336 -16.17 -8.95 18.28
C LEU A 336 -17.54 -9.36 17.73
N GLU A 337 -18.48 -8.43 17.75
CA GLU A 337 -19.81 -8.61 17.16
C GLU A 337 -19.65 -9.00 15.66
N GLY A 338 -20.08 -10.22 15.30
CA GLY A 338 -19.92 -10.83 13.97
C GLY A 338 -18.78 -11.86 13.81
N PHE A 339 -17.94 -12.05 14.84
CA PHE A 339 -16.93 -13.12 14.93
C PHE A 339 -16.98 -13.71 16.34
N GLU A 340 -18.14 -14.26 16.71
CA GLU A 340 -18.37 -14.73 18.08
C GLU A 340 -17.48 -15.93 18.38
N ASN A 341 -16.61 -15.81 19.39
CA ASN A 341 -15.82 -16.92 19.92
C ASN A 341 -16.72 -18.10 20.36
N LYS A 342 -17.99 -17.81 20.66
CA LYS A 342 -18.98 -18.81 21.03
C LYS A 342 -19.21 -19.84 19.92
N ALA A 343 -19.25 -19.43 18.65
CA ALA A 343 -19.42 -20.37 17.53
C ALA A 343 -18.22 -21.33 17.41
N ILE A 344 -17.01 -20.82 17.57
CA ILE A 344 -15.77 -21.64 17.54
C ILE A 344 -15.70 -22.55 18.77
N LEU A 345 -16.08 -22.05 19.96
CA LEU A 345 -16.08 -22.83 21.19
C LEU A 345 -17.18 -23.90 21.22
N GLU A 346 -18.32 -23.66 20.58
CA GLU A 346 -19.38 -24.67 20.39
C GLU A 346 -18.89 -25.76 19.44
N GLU A 347 -18.18 -25.42 18.36
CA GLU A 347 -17.56 -26.37 17.45
C GLU A 347 -16.48 -27.23 18.14
N VAL A 348 -15.59 -26.60 18.92
CA VAL A 348 -14.58 -27.31 19.73
C VAL A 348 -15.23 -28.18 20.81
N LYS A 349 -16.27 -27.68 21.50
CA LYS A 349 -17.01 -28.49 22.47
C LYS A 349 -17.71 -29.68 21.82
N GLY A 350 -18.26 -29.50 20.61
CA GLY A 350 -18.84 -30.59 19.83
C GLY A 350 -17.82 -31.68 19.46
N LEU A 351 -16.58 -31.29 19.17
CA LEU A 351 -15.48 -32.21 18.88
C LEU A 351 -14.89 -32.89 20.13
N CYS A 352 -14.91 -32.22 21.30
CA CYS A 352 -14.40 -32.79 22.55
C CYS A 352 -15.44 -33.62 23.33
N LEU A 353 -16.71 -33.59 22.93
CA LEU A 353 -17.81 -34.35 23.55
C LEU A 353 -18.25 -35.57 22.72
N GLN A 354 -17.52 -35.88 21.64
CA GLN A 354 -17.51 -37.18 20.97
C GLN A 354 -16.31 -37.99 21.47
#